data_AF-J4GBL6-F1
#
_entry.id   AF-J4GBL6-F1
#
_cell.length_a   1.000
_cell.length_b   1.000
_cell.length_c   1.000
_cell.angle_alpha   90.00
_cell.angle_beta   90.00
_cell.angle_gamma   90.00
#
_symmetry.space_group_name_H-M   'P 1'
#
loop_
_entity.id
_entity.type
_entity.pdbx_description
1 polymer ?
#
loop_
_entity_poly.entity_id
_entity_poly.type
_entity_poly.pdbx_seq_one_letter_code
_entity_poly.pdbx_strand_id
1 'polypeptide(L)'
;MLLLAEFFTWIFAIAILVCWVLPSGTTALPIPRTPPKAKRRCAFKAYRLTLSTFLVIEVNDIYSEHPYIYVKRVPEANTILVTDTGCGGASNDRKVDITSLREFIETVGVEDNGGRPLNEGGSMRYVVVLTHCHYDHIRVEDFARDSPILQSSYSPSFVSHANLPEHSLCADLGIRTPLFKPTLVPHLDPIHSATGAPLGVRLLHTPGHTPDEIALWDEQEQMLYVGDTLYEWEPIIFPGAGNIRTWLASVDALIAFVMQSKSPQTALINSGHRTAVRPALEVLQTAKSFMMDVLLGKEGPRNRTRRRGEVYVEYAQDGGRYSLRCPERLVKEARDPV
;
A
#
# COMPACT_ATOMS: atom_id res chain seq x y z
N MET A 1 68.26 -20.48 32.37
CA MET A 1 68.12 -20.55 30.90
C MET A 1 68.29 -22.01 30.49
N LEU A 2 67.28 -22.54 29.81
CA LEU A 2 66.93 -23.96 29.58
C LEU A 2 68.00 -24.70 28.73
N LEU A 3 68.59 -25.83 29.17
CA LEU A 3 68.12 -27.25 29.21
C LEU A 3 68.10 -27.92 27.82
N LEU A 4 69.00 -28.88 27.55
CA LEU A 4 68.91 -30.35 27.79
C LEU A 4 67.84 -31.03 26.89
N ALA A 5 68.28 -31.85 25.92
CA ALA A 5 68.12 -33.32 25.88
C ALA A 5 66.84 -33.76 25.13
N GLU A 6 66.70 -34.79 24.30
CA GLU A 6 67.44 -35.98 23.79
C GLU A 6 66.57 -36.48 22.60
N PHE A 7 67.08 -36.95 21.46
CA PHE A 7 67.66 -38.28 21.18
C PHE A 7 66.66 -39.47 21.17
N PHE A 8 66.37 -39.95 19.94
CA PHE A 8 66.08 -41.32 19.48
C PHE A 8 65.30 -42.36 20.33
N THR A 9 64.25 -42.95 19.73
CA THR A 9 63.96 -44.42 19.73
C THR A 9 63.25 -44.84 18.42
N TRP A 10 63.91 -45.55 17.49
CA TRP A 10 63.98 -47.02 17.27
C TRP A 10 62.65 -47.63 16.72
N ILE A 11 62.52 -48.03 15.43
CA ILE A 11 63.03 -49.22 14.68
C ILE A 11 62.11 -50.47 14.80
N PHE A 12 61.65 -50.95 13.62
CA PHE A 12 61.15 -52.29 13.22
C PHE A 12 59.80 -52.81 13.75
N ALA A 13 58.86 -53.10 12.85
CA ALA A 13 58.62 -54.47 12.38
C ALA A 13 57.46 -54.56 11.38
N ILE A 14 57.72 -55.34 10.33
CA ILE A 14 56.83 -55.85 9.29
C ILE A 14 55.62 -56.59 9.90
N ALA A 15 54.41 -56.38 9.38
CA ALA A 15 53.45 -57.45 9.11
C ALA A 15 52.25 -56.98 8.29
N ILE A 16 52.08 -57.65 7.16
CA ILE A 16 50.90 -57.69 6.31
C ILE A 16 49.68 -58.09 7.15
N LEU A 17 48.63 -57.26 7.16
CA LEU A 17 47.27 -57.77 7.30
C LEU A 17 46.31 -56.91 6.47
N VAL A 18 45.99 -57.44 5.30
CA VAL A 18 44.89 -56.99 4.45
C VAL A 18 43.60 -57.23 5.22
N CYS A 19 43.09 -56.18 5.88
CA CYS A 19 41.72 -56.14 6.36
C CYS A 19 40.87 -55.37 5.36
N TRP A 20 40.11 -56.12 4.56
CA TRP A 20 38.97 -55.61 3.83
C TRP A 20 37.96 -55.03 4.83
N VAL A 21 37.95 -53.70 4.96
CA VAL A 21 36.79 -52.99 5.51
C VAL A 21 35.87 -52.71 4.32
N LEU A 22 34.84 -53.53 4.17
CA LEU A 22 33.70 -53.23 3.32
C LEU A 22 33.08 -51.91 3.79
N PRO A 23 32.91 -50.89 2.95
CA PRO A 23 32.00 -49.81 3.26
C PRO A 23 30.58 -50.38 3.13
N SER A 24 29.87 -50.49 4.25
CA SER A 24 28.41 -50.60 4.27
C SER A 24 27.81 -49.29 3.76
N GLY A 25 27.90 -49.08 2.44
CA GLY A 25 27.25 -48.02 1.72
C GLY A 25 25.82 -48.43 1.42
N THR A 26 24.90 -48.08 2.32
CA THR A 26 23.48 -48.02 1.97
C THR A 26 23.33 -46.88 0.96
N THR A 27 23.36 -47.20 -0.33
CA THR A 27 22.97 -46.26 -1.38
C THR A 27 21.47 -46.01 -1.23
N ALA A 28 21.11 -45.00 -0.44
CA ALA A 28 19.78 -44.44 -0.47
C ALA A 28 19.56 -43.95 -1.91
N LEU A 29 18.58 -44.56 -2.60
CA LEU A 29 18.10 -44.06 -3.87
C LEU A 29 17.79 -42.56 -3.71
N PRO A 30 18.21 -41.69 -4.65
CA PRO A 30 17.83 -40.28 -4.58
C PRO A 30 16.31 -40.21 -4.53
N ILE A 31 15.78 -39.66 -3.43
CA ILE A 31 14.37 -39.34 -3.29
C ILE A 31 14.02 -38.51 -4.54
N PRO A 32 12.99 -38.89 -5.32
CA PRO A 32 12.59 -38.09 -6.47
C PRO A 32 12.34 -36.67 -5.97
N ARG A 33 13.20 -35.73 -6.38
CA ARG A 33 12.92 -34.32 -6.16
C ARG A 33 11.63 -34.05 -6.91
N THR A 34 10.54 -33.85 -6.19
CA THR A 34 9.31 -33.33 -6.76
C THR A 34 9.71 -32.12 -7.61
N PRO A 35 9.33 -32.07 -8.90
CA PRO A 35 9.63 -30.90 -9.70
C PRO A 35 9.09 -29.67 -8.95
N PRO A 36 9.85 -28.57 -8.88
CA PRO A 36 9.39 -27.38 -8.19
C PRO A 36 8.01 -27.04 -8.72
N LYS A 37 7.02 -26.92 -7.82
CA LYS A 37 5.65 -26.54 -8.20
C LYS A 37 5.77 -25.31 -9.11
N ALA A 38 5.11 -25.34 -10.26
CA ALA A 38 5.10 -24.21 -11.18
C ALA A 38 4.72 -22.94 -10.39
N LYS A 39 5.50 -21.87 -10.58
CA LYS A 39 5.28 -20.60 -9.88
C LYS A 39 3.90 -20.07 -10.30
N ARG A 40 2.93 -20.10 -9.38
CA ARG A 40 1.56 -19.58 -9.60
C ARG A 40 1.65 -18.11 -9.98
N ARG A 41 0.90 -17.70 -10.99
CA ARG A 41 0.82 -16.29 -11.39
C ARG A 41 -0.11 -15.54 -10.45
N CYS A 42 0.27 -14.34 -10.06
CA CYS A 42 -0.45 -13.54 -9.08
C CYS A 42 -0.90 -12.23 -9.72
N ALA A 43 -2.08 -11.75 -9.32
CA ALA A 43 -2.56 -10.41 -9.65
C ALA A 43 -1.76 -9.32 -8.93
N PHE A 44 -0.87 -9.67 -8.00
CA PHE A 44 -0.13 -8.73 -7.17
C PHE A 44 1.38 -8.93 -7.26
N LYS A 45 2.11 -7.84 -7.05
CA LYS A 45 3.55 -7.83 -6.76
C LYS A 45 3.79 -7.06 -5.48
N ALA A 46 4.84 -7.39 -4.75
CA ALA A 46 5.19 -6.68 -3.52
C ALA A 46 6.68 -6.30 -3.50
N TYR A 47 6.96 -5.13 -2.93
CA TYR A 47 8.30 -4.57 -2.74
C TYR A 47 8.41 -4.04 -1.31
N ARG A 48 9.59 -4.20 -0.71
CA ARG A 48 9.82 -3.66 0.63
C ARG A 48 10.02 -2.15 0.56
N LEU A 49 9.28 -1.40 1.39
CA LEU A 49 9.51 0.04 1.58
C LEU A 49 10.40 0.32 2.78
N THR A 50 10.15 -0.39 3.88
CA THR A 50 10.78 -0.17 5.18
C THR A 50 11.09 -1.49 5.86
N LEU A 51 11.49 -1.45 7.14
CA LEU A 51 11.71 -2.67 7.89
C LEU A 51 10.43 -3.49 8.06
N SER A 52 9.28 -2.82 8.25
CA SER A 52 8.01 -3.47 8.55
C SER A 52 6.95 -3.35 7.45
N THR A 53 7.09 -2.40 6.52
CA THR A 53 6.07 -2.08 5.51
C THR A 53 6.47 -2.45 4.09
N PHE A 54 5.52 -3.00 3.35
CA PHE A 54 5.63 -3.39 1.96
C PHE A 54 4.61 -2.64 1.11
N LEU A 55 5.03 -2.24 -0.09
CA LEU A 55 4.15 -1.80 -1.16
C LEU A 55 3.70 -3.02 -1.95
N VAL A 56 2.41 -3.28 -1.98
CA VAL A 56 1.76 -4.26 -2.85
C VAL A 56 1.09 -3.50 -3.99
N ILE A 57 1.31 -3.95 -5.23
CA ILE A 57 0.72 -3.35 -6.43
C ILE A 57 -0.14 -4.40 -7.11
N GLU A 58 -1.39 -4.09 -7.39
CA GLU A 58 -2.23 -4.91 -8.27
C GLU A 58 -1.81 -4.68 -9.73
N VAL A 59 -1.32 -5.72 -10.40
CA VAL A 59 -0.72 -5.65 -11.73
C VAL A 59 -1.69 -6.17 -12.80
N ASN A 60 -1.74 -5.46 -13.92
CA ASN A 60 -2.60 -5.80 -15.06
C ASN A 60 -4.08 -5.97 -14.67
N ASP A 61 -4.58 -5.16 -13.75
CA ASP A 61 -5.99 -5.16 -13.40
C ASP A 61 -6.85 -4.76 -14.62
N ILE A 62 -8.12 -5.18 -14.64
CA ILE A 62 -9.03 -4.91 -15.77
C ILE A 62 -9.46 -3.44 -15.86
N TYR A 63 -9.22 -2.64 -14.82
CA TYR A 63 -9.63 -1.24 -14.75
C TYR A 63 -8.50 -0.29 -15.17
N SER A 64 -7.26 -0.80 -15.24
CA SER A 64 -6.03 -0.04 -15.45
C SER A 64 -5.78 1.01 -14.35
N GLU A 65 -6.18 0.69 -13.12
CA GLU A 65 -6.00 1.57 -11.95
C GLU A 65 -4.62 1.38 -11.31
N HIS A 66 -4.07 0.17 -11.33
CA HIS A 66 -2.77 -0.16 -10.72
C HIS A 66 -2.59 0.33 -9.26
N PRO A 67 -3.56 0.10 -8.36
CA PRO A 67 -3.56 0.66 -7.02
C PRO A 67 -2.39 0.17 -6.17
N TYR A 68 -1.91 1.07 -5.32
CA TYR A 68 -0.90 0.84 -4.29
C TYR A 68 -1.59 0.50 -2.98
N ILE A 69 -1.28 -0.69 -2.48
CA ILE A 69 -1.74 -1.24 -1.21
C ILE A 69 -0.53 -1.29 -0.27
N TYR A 70 -0.69 -0.86 0.98
CA TYR A 70 0.40 -0.90 1.95
C TYR A 70 0.16 -1.99 2.99
N VAL A 71 1.13 -2.88 3.15
CA VAL A 71 1.06 -4.00 4.10
C VAL A 71 2.16 -3.84 5.14
N LYS A 72 1.79 -3.41 6.35
CA LYS A 72 2.68 -3.26 7.49
C LYS A 72 2.56 -4.46 8.42
N ARG A 73 3.69 -5.07 8.74
CA ARG A 73 3.80 -6.20 9.68
C ARG A 73 4.10 -5.65 11.07
N VAL A 74 3.30 -6.00 12.07
CA VAL A 74 3.49 -5.60 13.47
C VAL A 74 3.52 -6.86 14.36
N PRO A 75 4.65 -7.60 14.38
CA PRO A 75 4.75 -8.87 15.10
C PRO A 75 4.47 -8.74 16.61
N GLU A 76 4.87 -7.63 17.23
CA GLU A 76 4.66 -7.36 18.66
C GLU A 76 3.17 -7.26 19.02
N ALA A 77 2.34 -6.88 18.05
CA ALA A 77 0.88 -6.84 18.17
C ALA A 77 0.20 -8.07 17.53
N ASN A 78 0.97 -9.05 17.04
CA ASN A 78 0.50 -10.20 16.25
C ASN A 78 -0.47 -9.78 15.13
N THR A 79 -0.16 -8.68 14.42
CA THR A 79 -1.09 -8.02 13.49
C THR A 79 -0.41 -7.61 12.19
N ILE A 80 -1.12 -7.76 11.08
CA ILE A 80 -0.88 -7.11 9.79
C ILE A 80 -1.84 -5.93 9.66
N LEU A 81 -1.32 -4.73 9.46
CA LEU A 81 -2.09 -3.56 9.05
C LEU A 81 -2.07 -3.49 7.52
N VAL A 82 -3.24 -3.48 6.90
CA VAL A 82 -3.42 -3.31 5.46
C VAL A 82 -4.06 -1.95 5.21
N THR A 83 -3.43 -1.12 4.40
CA THR A 83 -4.00 0.13 3.90
C THR A 83 -4.47 -0.09 2.46
N ASP A 84 -5.78 0.02 2.25
CA ASP A 84 -6.50 -0.28 1.01
C ASP A 84 -6.38 -1.73 0.52
N THR A 85 -7.25 -2.12 -0.41
CA THR A 85 -7.37 -3.52 -0.85
C THR A 85 -7.37 -3.71 -2.37
N GLY A 86 -7.24 -2.63 -3.14
CA GLY A 86 -7.14 -2.69 -4.59
C GLY A 86 -8.47 -2.92 -5.29
N CYS A 87 -8.37 -3.40 -6.53
CA CYS A 87 -9.47 -3.67 -7.46
C CYS A 87 -10.04 -5.10 -7.34
N GLY A 88 -9.52 -5.92 -6.42
CA GLY A 88 -10.02 -7.25 -6.11
C GLY A 88 -9.41 -8.37 -6.95
N GLY A 89 -8.26 -8.10 -7.59
CA GLY A 89 -7.45 -9.07 -8.32
C GLY A 89 -8.00 -9.47 -9.69
N ALA A 90 -9.01 -8.75 -10.20
CA ALA A 90 -9.56 -9.00 -11.54
C ALA A 90 -8.53 -8.57 -12.59
N SER A 91 -7.96 -9.53 -13.33
CA SER A 91 -6.83 -9.29 -14.23
C SER A 91 -7.13 -9.52 -15.71
N ASN A 92 -6.47 -8.72 -16.55
CA ASN A 92 -6.40 -8.93 -18.00
C ASN A 92 -5.55 -10.18 -18.38
N ASP A 93 -4.64 -10.64 -17.50
CA ASP A 93 -3.92 -11.90 -17.70
C ASP A 93 -4.77 -13.09 -17.23
N ARG A 94 -5.37 -13.80 -18.19
CA ARG A 94 -6.20 -14.99 -17.96
C ARG A 94 -5.45 -16.17 -17.33
N LYS A 95 -4.13 -16.07 -17.17
CA LYS A 95 -3.29 -17.10 -16.54
C LYS A 95 -3.02 -16.83 -15.06
N VAL A 96 -3.56 -15.76 -14.49
CA VAL A 96 -3.43 -15.47 -13.05
C VAL A 96 -4.17 -16.53 -12.24
N ASP A 97 -3.47 -17.15 -11.29
CA ASP A 97 -3.99 -18.20 -10.41
C ASP A 97 -4.37 -17.67 -9.01
N ILE A 98 -3.77 -16.55 -8.59
CA ILE A 98 -3.99 -15.91 -7.28
C ILE A 98 -4.53 -14.51 -7.51
N THR A 99 -5.82 -14.34 -7.24
CA THR A 99 -6.55 -13.07 -7.33
C THR A 99 -6.92 -12.50 -5.98
N SER A 100 -6.93 -13.31 -4.92
CA SER A 100 -7.17 -12.83 -3.56
C SER A 100 -5.93 -12.12 -3.01
N LEU A 101 -6.11 -10.88 -2.53
CA LEU A 101 -5.05 -10.14 -1.85
C LEU A 101 -4.60 -10.86 -0.57
N ARG A 102 -5.56 -11.41 0.19
CA ARG A 102 -5.24 -12.17 1.40
C ARG A 102 -4.45 -13.44 1.08
N GLU A 103 -4.88 -14.22 0.08
CA GLU A 103 -4.13 -15.41 -0.36
C GLU A 103 -2.70 -15.04 -0.81
N PHE A 104 -2.54 -13.92 -1.51
CA PHE A 104 -1.23 -13.40 -1.89
C PHE A 104 -0.34 -13.13 -0.68
N ILE A 105 -0.84 -12.37 0.30
CA ILE A 105 -0.10 -12.04 1.54
C ILE A 105 0.29 -13.30 2.32
N GLU A 106 -0.57 -14.33 2.32
CA GLU A 106 -0.39 -15.53 3.15
C GLU A 106 0.43 -16.65 2.51
N THR A 107 0.49 -16.71 1.17
CA THR A 107 1.04 -17.88 0.46
C THR A 107 2.15 -17.56 -0.54
N VAL A 108 2.26 -16.30 -1.00
CA VAL A 108 3.18 -15.94 -2.08
C VAL A 108 4.48 -15.39 -1.50
N GLY A 109 5.59 -16.05 -1.83
CA GLY A 109 6.93 -15.58 -1.48
C GLY A 109 7.26 -14.23 -2.10
N VAL A 110 7.63 -13.25 -1.26
CA VAL A 110 8.10 -11.93 -1.69
C VAL A 110 9.63 -11.91 -1.63
N GLU A 111 10.29 -11.55 -2.74
CA GLU A 111 11.75 -11.57 -2.86
C GLU A 111 12.42 -10.70 -1.78
N ASP A 112 11.94 -9.47 -1.63
CA ASP A 112 12.41 -8.53 -0.60
C ASP A 112 12.08 -8.97 0.84
N ASN A 113 11.35 -10.07 1.01
CA ASN A 113 11.08 -10.71 2.29
C ASN A 113 11.79 -12.07 2.42
N GLY A 114 12.91 -12.25 1.70
CA GLY A 114 13.68 -13.49 1.71
C GLY A 114 12.94 -14.64 1.03
N GLY A 115 12.06 -14.34 0.07
CA GLY A 115 11.22 -15.32 -0.61
C GLY A 115 10.07 -15.89 0.23
N ARG A 116 9.80 -15.34 1.41
CA ARG A 116 8.70 -15.77 2.29
C ARG A 116 7.44 -14.92 2.10
N PRO A 117 6.24 -15.48 2.34
CA PRO A 117 5.01 -14.69 2.41
C PRO A 117 5.08 -13.60 3.48
N LEU A 118 4.27 -12.56 3.31
CA LEU A 118 4.21 -11.44 4.26
C LEU A 118 3.52 -11.85 5.57
N ASN A 119 2.58 -12.81 5.50
CA ASN A 119 1.89 -13.40 6.64
C ASN A 119 1.71 -14.91 6.47
N GLU A 120 2.82 -15.66 6.48
CA GLU A 120 2.82 -17.10 6.19
C GLU A 120 1.72 -17.86 6.95
N GLY A 121 0.82 -18.51 6.18
CA GLY A 121 -0.29 -19.29 6.71
C GLY A 121 -1.35 -18.50 7.49
N GLY A 122 -1.38 -17.16 7.36
CA GLY A 122 -2.32 -16.32 8.11
C GLY A 122 -2.03 -16.28 9.61
N SER A 123 -0.75 -16.38 10.00
CA SER A 123 -0.33 -16.51 11.41
C SER A 123 -0.62 -15.28 12.28
N MET A 124 -0.62 -14.08 11.68
CA MET A 124 -1.03 -12.82 12.32
C MET A 124 -2.44 -12.41 11.89
N ARG A 125 -3.17 -11.70 12.77
CA ARG A 125 -4.50 -11.15 12.46
C ARG A 125 -4.39 -9.92 11.57
N TYR A 126 -5.48 -9.54 10.91
CA TYR A 126 -5.52 -8.32 10.10
C TYR A 126 -6.30 -7.19 10.78
N VAL A 127 -5.88 -5.96 10.48
CA VAL A 127 -6.68 -4.74 10.56
C VAL A 127 -6.56 -4.08 9.20
N VAL A 128 -7.70 -3.71 8.60
CA VAL A 128 -7.73 -3.04 7.30
C VAL A 128 -8.18 -1.60 7.51
N VAL A 129 -7.47 -0.65 6.93
CA VAL A 129 -7.86 0.75 6.87
C VAL A 129 -8.09 1.13 5.42
N LEU A 130 -9.23 1.73 5.13
CA LEU A 130 -9.57 2.23 3.80
C LEU A 130 -9.36 3.74 3.76
N THR A 131 -8.52 4.21 2.83
CA THR A 131 -8.19 5.62 2.68
C THR A 131 -9.40 6.43 2.21
N HIS A 132 -10.24 5.83 1.37
CA HIS A 132 -11.55 6.35 1.00
C HIS A 132 -12.40 5.25 0.34
N CYS A 133 -13.62 5.58 -0.07
CA CYS A 133 -14.61 4.59 -0.48
C CYS A 133 -14.59 4.17 -1.96
N HIS A 134 -13.69 4.67 -2.81
CA HIS A 134 -13.69 4.26 -4.21
C HIS A 134 -13.35 2.77 -4.39
N TYR A 135 -13.88 2.23 -5.48
CA TYR A 135 -13.94 0.81 -5.80
C TYR A 135 -12.59 0.09 -5.86
N ASP A 136 -11.53 0.83 -6.14
CA ASP A 136 -10.12 0.44 -6.23
C ASP A 136 -9.38 0.47 -4.87
N HIS A 137 -10.09 0.82 -3.80
CA HIS A 137 -9.58 0.78 -2.44
C HIS A 137 -10.34 -0.21 -1.55
N ILE A 138 -11.63 -0.48 -1.84
CA ILE A 138 -12.56 -1.11 -0.89
C ILE A 138 -12.94 -2.59 -1.16
N ARG A 139 -12.18 -3.33 -1.96
CA ARG A 139 -12.39 -4.77 -2.25
C ARG A 139 -11.99 -5.68 -1.07
N VAL A 140 -12.64 -5.44 0.06
CA VAL A 140 -12.31 -5.99 1.38
C VAL A 140 -12.91 -7.37 1.66
N GLU A 141 -13.58 -8.02 0.71
CA GLU A 141 -14.36 -9.24 0.96
C GLU A 141 -13.56 -10.35 1.65
N ASP A 142 -12.26 -10.48 1.31
CA ASP A 142 -11.35 -11.48 1.90
C ASP A 142 -10.99 -11.21 3.37
N PHE A 143 -11.25 -9.99 3.87
CA PHE A 143 -10.94 -9.53 5.22
C PHE A 143 -12.20 -9.28 6.05
N ALA A 144 -13.32 -8.94 5.41
CA ALA A 144 -14.54 -8.46 6.06
C ALA A 144 -15.19 -9.46 7.03
N ARG A 145 -14.83 -10.75 6.97
CA ARG A 145 -15.38 -11.80 7.84
C ARG A 145 -14.79 -11.79 9.25
N ASP A 146 -13.50 -11.52 9.39
CA ASP A 146 -12.75 -11.76 10.63
C ASP A 146 -11.79 -10.62 11.03
N SER A 147 -11.77 -9.54 10.24
CA SER A 147 -10.85 -8.42 10.41
C SER A 147 -11.61 -7.12 10.61
N PRO A 148 -11.20 -6.24 11.55
CA PRO A 148 -11.72 -4.89 11.63
C PRO A 148 -11.43 -4.13 10.33
N ILE A 149 -12.47 -3.52 9.75
CA ILE A 149 -12.35 -2.63 8.60
C ILE A 149 -12.60 -1.20 9.09
N LEU A 150 -11.63 -0.32 8.92
CA LEU A 150 -11.63 1.03 9.46
C LEU A 150 -11.86 2.04 8.32
N GLN A 151 -12.70 3.04 8.57
CA GLN A 151 -12.99 4.14 7.66
C GLN A 151 -13.05 5.47 8.40
N SER A 152 -13.05 6.57 7.66
CA SER A 152 -13.19 7.93 8.20
C SER A 152 -14.51 8.15 8.93
N SER A 153 -14.45 8.77 10.11
CA SER A 153 -15.64 9.33 10.75
C SER A 153 -15.99 10.75 10.28
N TYR A 154 -15.26 11.34 9.33
CA TYR A 154 -15.47 12.73 8.90
C TYR A 154 -16.83 12.92 8.20
N SER A 155 -17.20 11.96 7.34
CA SER A 155 -18.47 11.99 6.61
C SER A 155 -19.19 10.64 6.67
N PRO A 156 -19.78 10.26 7.82
CA PRO A 156 -20.39 8.94 8.02
C PRO A 156 -21.52 8.62 7.04
N SER A 157 -22.26 9.64 6.59
CA SER A 157 -23.31 9.47 5.58
C SER A 157 -22.76 9.10 4.21
N PHE A 158 -21.58 9.62 3.85
CA PHE A 158 -20.93 9.35 2.56
C PHE A 158 -20.52 7.88 2.42
N VAL A 159 -20.07 7.26 3.52
CA VAL A 159 -19.68 5.84 3.55
C VAL A 159 -20.80 4.91 4.04
N SER A 160 -22.01 5.44 4.24
CA SER A 160 -23.14 4.62 4.71
C SER A 160 -23.54 3.57 3.67
N HIS A 161 -24.08 2.44 4.14
CA HIS A 161 -24.51 1.35 3.24
C HIS A 161 -25.47 1.81 2.12
N ALA A 162 -26.32 2.80 2.40
CA ALA A 162 -27.26 3.34 1.41
C ALA A 162 -26.57 4.14 0.30
N ASN A 163 -25.51 4.90 0.63
CA ASN A 163 -24.84 5.80 -0.31
C ASN A 163 -23.57 5.20 -0.92
N LEU A 164 -23.00 4.17 -0.29
CA LEU A 164 -21.75 3.53 -0.72
C LEU A 164 -21.79 3.03 -2.18
N PRO A 165 -22.88 2.44 -2.71
CA PRO A 165 -22.90 2.01 -4.11
C PRO A 165 -22.63 3.13 -5.13
N GLU A 166 -23.14 4.33 -4.87
CA GLU A 166 -22.92 5.51 -5.71
C GLU A 166 -21.54 6.10 -5.45
N HIS A 167 -21.22 6.39 -4.19
CA HIS A 167 -19.99 7.10 -3.83
C HIS A 167 -18.72 6.28 -4.02
N SER A 168 -18.81 4.94 -3.97
CA SER A 168 -17.69 4.06 -4.33
C SER A 168 -17.45 3.96 -5.84
N LEU A 169 -18.34 4.52 -6.67
CA LEU A 169 -18.36 4.35 -8.12
C LEU A 169 -18.67 2.91 -8.60
N CYS A 170 -19.02 1.99 -7.70
CA CYS A 170 -19.38 0.62 -8.09
C CYS A 170 -20.63 0.58 -8.97
N ALA A 171 -21.66 1.38 -8.64
CA ALA A 171 -22.88 1.46 -9.44
C ALA A 171 -22.60 1.96 -10.87
N ASP A 172 -21.71 2.96 -11.02
CA ASP A 172 -21.31 3.50 -12.32
C ASP A 172 -20.57 2.47 -13.18
N LEU A 173 -19.82 1.58 -12.56
CA LEU A 173 -19.10 0.50 -13.24
C LEU A 173 -19.95 -0.77 -13.45
N GLY A 174 -21.17 -0.81 -12.89
CA GLY A 174 -22.03 -1.99 -12.95
C GLY A 174 -21.47 -3.19 -12.19
N ILE A 175 -20.63 -2.95 -11.18
CA ILE A 175 -19.99 -3.98 -10.36
C ILE A 175 -20.61 -4.02 -8.96
N ARG A 176 -20.44 -5.16 -8.28
CA ARG A 176 -20.99 -5.36 -6.94
C ARG A 176 -20.27 -4.46 -5.93
N THR A 177 -21.03 -3.68 -5.18
CA THR A 177 -20.51 -2.96 -4.00
C THR A 177 -20.16 -3.96 -2.90
N PRO A 178 -18.94 -3.92 -2.34
CA PRO A 178 -18.53 -4.77 -1.23
C PRO A 178 -19.44 -4.62 -0.01
N LEU A 179 -19.69 -5.72 0.70
CA LEU A 179 -20.52 -5.74 1.91
C LEU A 179 -19.63 -5.93 3.13
N PHE A 180 -19.53 -4.90 3.96
CA PHE A 180 -18.79 -4.91 5.22
C PHE A 180 -19.39 -3.91 6.21
N LYS A 181 -19.06 -4.06 7.49
CA LYS A 181 -19.43 -3.10 8.53
C LYS A 181 -18.18 -2.33 8.97
N PRO A 182 -18.04 -1.05 8.60
CA PRO A 182 -16.88 -0.28 9.00
C PRO A 182 -16.97 0.15 10.46
N THR A 183 -15.80 0.27 11.09
CA THR A 183 -15.61 1.07 12.30
C THR A 183 -15.15 2.46 11.85
N LEU A 184 -15.89 3.49 12.21
CA LEU A 184 -15.55 4.87 11.87
C LEU A 184 -14.55 5.42 12.89
N VAL A 185 -13.43 5.94 12.40
CA VAL A 185 -12.30 6.37 13.21
C VAL A 185 -12.16 7.91 13.19
N PRO A 186 -12.10 8.57 14.36
CA PRO A 186 -11.86 10.00 14.50
C PRO A 186 -10.50 10.49 13.97
N HIS A 187 -10.42 11.79 13.71
CA HIS A 187 -9.18 12.46 13.35
C HIS A 187 -8.15 12.35 14.48
N LEU A 188 -6.89 12.07 14.13
CA LEU A 188 -5.73 11.87 15.02
C LEU A 188 -5.78 10.61 15.90
N ASP A 189 -6.79 9.76 15.76
CA ASP A 189 -6.88 8.56 16.56
C ASP A 189 -5.80 7.54 16.17
N PRO A 190 -5.14 6.90 17.16
CA PRO A 190 -4.21 5.81 16.90
C PRO A 190 -4.93 4.54 16.47
N ILE A 191 -4.34 3.84 15.51
CA ILE A 191 -4.82 2.54 15.05
C ILE A 191 -4.33 1.44 15.99
N HIS A 192 -5.26 0.58 16.40
CA HIS A 192 -5.01 -0.55 17.27
C HIS A 192 -5.33 -1.87 16.56
N SER A 193 -4.63 -2.93 16.97
CA SER A 193 -4.99 -4.32 16.66
C SER A 193 -6.38 -4.67 17.19
N ALA A 194 -6.92 -5.79 16.72
CA ALA A 194 -8.18 -6.35 17.24
C ALA A 194 -8.15 -6.65 18.76
N THR A 195 -6.96 -6.77 19.36
CA THR A 195 -6.78 -6.96 20.81
C THR A 195 -6.43 -5.68 21.58
N GLY A 196 -6.45 -4.52 20.92
CA GLY A 196 -6.18 -3.23 21.54
C GLY A 196 -4.70 -2.84 21.65
N ALA A 197 -3.77 -3.65 21.14
CA ALA A 197 -2.35 -3.27 21.08
C ALA A 197 -2.12 -2.20 19.98
N PRO A 198 -1.32 -1.15 20.22
CA PRO A 198 -1.09 -0.08 19.26
C PRO A 198 -0.29 -0.57 18.04
N LEU A 199 -0.61 -0.07 16.84
CA LEU A 199 0.10 -0.40 15.59
C LEU A 199 1.11 0.66 15.15
N GLY A 200 1.29 1.73 15.95
CA GLY A 200 2.23 2.81 15.68
C GLY A 200 1.80 3.74 14.53
N VAL A 201 0.53 3.70 14.13
CA VAL A 201 -0.03 4.50 13.04
C VAL A 201 -1.18 5.36 13.57
N ARG A 202 -1.28 6.60 13.12
CA ARG A 202 -2.40 7.51 13.39
C ARG A 202 -3.17 7.82 12.13
N LEU A 203 -4.49 7.99 12.26
CA LEU A 203 -5.37 8.36 11.16
C LEU A 203 -5.57 9.87 11.12
N LEU A 204 -5.48 10.45 9.93
CA LEU A 204 -5.64 11.88 9.66
C LEU A 204 -6.77 12.04 8.66
N HIS A 205 -7.88 12.65 9.04
CA HIS A 205 -8.89 13.09 8.04
C HIS A 205 -8.29 14.11 7.08
N THR A 206 -8.43 13.85 5.78
CA THR A 206 -7.92 14.68 4.69
C THR A 206 -8.97 14.84 3.58
N PRO A 207 -10.20 15.29 3.90
CA PRO A 207 -11.25 15.43 2.90
C PRO A 207 -10.82 16.35 1.77
N GLY A 208 -11.16 16.01 0.54
CA GLY A 208 -10.67 16.76 -0.61
C GLY A 208 -11.00 16.09 -1.93
N HIS A 209 -10.29 15.00 -2.28
CA HIS A 209 -10.65 14.21 -3.45
C HIS A 209 -11.98 13.51 -3.21
N THR A 210 -12.18 12.91 -2.03
CA THR A 210 -13.53 12.59 -1.52
C THR A 210 -13.79 13.19 -0.13
N PRO A 211 -15.08 13.32 0.28
CA PRO A 211 -15.43 13.74 1.64
C PRO A 211 -14.99 12.78 2.76
N ASP A 212 -14.81 11.49 2.47
CA ASP A 212 -14.42 10.48 3.46
C ASP A 212 -12.92 10.20 3.50
N GLU A 213 -12.12 10.93 2.74
CA GLU A 213 -10.71 10.63 2.57
C GLU A 213 -9.88 10.83 3.85
N ILE A 214 -8.90 9.94 4.02
CA ILE A 214 -7.94 9.95 5.12
C ILE A 214 -6.51 9.71 4.61
N ALA A 215 -5.56 10.22 5.39
CA ALA A 215 -4.17 9.81 5.37
C ALA A 215 -3.82 9.03 6.64
N LEU A 216 -2.73 8.27 6.59
CA LEU A 216 -2.16 7.56 7.72
C LEU A 216 -0.72 8.02 7.96
N TRP A 217 -0.39 8.25 9.22
CA TRP A 217 0.96 8.61 9.64
C TRP A 217 1.59 7.49 10.48
N ASP A 218 2.68 6.93 9.98
CA ASP A 218 3.54 6.01 10.70
C ASP A 218 4.65 6.79 11.44
N GLU A 219 4.48 6.93 12.75
CA GLU A 219 5.43 7.70 13.58
C GLU A 219 6.80 7.03 13.66
N GLN A 220 6.88 5.71 13.58
CA GLN A 220 8.14 4.99 13.75
C GLN A 220 8.96 5.03 12.46
N GLU A 221 8.30 4.85 11.32
CA GLU A 221 8.95 4.79 10.02
C GLU A 221 9.00 6.15 9.30
N GLN A 222 8.36 7.19 9.86
CA GLN A 222 8.22 8.53 9.27
C GLN A 222 7.60 8.49 7.87
N MET A 223 6.59 7.63 7.70
CA MET A 223 5.88 7.43 6.43
C MET A 223 4.47 8.02 6.52
N LEU A 224 4.15 8.90 5.57
CA LEU A 224 2.81 9.41 5.33
C LEU A 224 2.20 8.65 4.15
N TYR A 225 1.02 8.07 4.36
CA TYR A 225 0.23 7.41 3.31
C TYR A 225 -1.02 8.25 3.05
N VAL A 226 -1.15 8.86 1.88
CA VAL A 226 -2.19 9.88 1.61
C VAL A 226 -3.35 9.39 0.75
N GLY A 227 -3.38 8.10 0.39
CA GLY A 227 -4.36 7.61 -0.57
C GLY A 227 -4.35 8.48 -1.83
N ASP A 228 -5.52 8.90 -2.25
CA ASP A 228 -5.72 9.62 -3.50
C ASP A 228 -5.59 11.14 -3.42
N THR A 229 -5.09 11.67 -2.30
CA THR A 229 -4.96 13.12 -2.12
C THR A 229 -4.14 13.72 -3.25
N LEU A 230 -3.03 13.09 -3.65
CA LEU A 230 -2.17 13.62 -4.70
C LEU A 230 -1.30 12.54 -5.33
N TYR A 231 -0.82 12.83 -6.54
CA TYR A 231 0.18 12.02 -7.23
C TYR A 231 1.18 12.90 -7.98
N GLU A 232 2.40 12.39 -8.13
CA GLU A 232 3.35 12.82 -9.16
C GLU A 232 3.19 11.95 -10.41
N TRP A 233 3.36 12.55 -11.58
CA TRP A 233 3.42 11.91 -12.91
C TRP A 233 2.12 11.28 -13.40
N GLU A 234 1.03 11.44 -12.66
CA GLU A 234 -0.33 11.10 -13.04
C GLU A 234 -1.29 12.22 -12.60
N PRO A 235 -2.50 12.31 -13.19
CA PRO A 235 -3.45 13.35 -12.81
C PRO A 235 -3.90 13.19 -11.36
N ILE A 236 -3.84 14.26 -10.59
CA ILE A 236 -4.66 14.42 -9.40
C ILE A 236 -6.10 14.48 -9.89
N ILE A 237 -6.90 13.46 -9.57
CA ILE A 237 -8.29 13.36 -10.04
C ILE A 237 -9.20 13.92 -8.94
N PHE A 238 -10.25 14.63 -9.32
CA PHE A 238 -11.37 14.90 -8.41
C PHE A 238 -12.65 14.31 -9.01
N PRO A 239 -13.38 13.44 -8.29
CA PRO A 239 -14.73 13.05 -8.64
C PRO A 239 -15.70 14.22 -8.45
N GLY A 240 -16.96 14.02 -8.84
CA GLY A 240 -18.02 15.02 -8.63
C GLY A 240 -18.21 15.40 -7.15
N ALA A 241 -17.96 14.49 -6.22
CA ALA A 241 -18.06 14.74 -4.79
C ALA A 241 -16.84 15.48 -4.19
N GLY A 242 -15.79 15.70 -4.98
CA GLY A 242 -14.56 16.34 -4.51
C GLY A 242 -14.71 17.85 -4.28
N ASN A 243 -13.76 18.43 -3.55
CA ASN A 243 -13.71 19.86 -3.24
C ASN A 243 -12.27 20.36 -3.16
N ILE A 244 -11.88 21.23 -4.09
CA ILE A 244 -10.50 21.75 -4.19
C ILE A 244 -10.11 22.66 -3.01
N ARG A 245 -11.05 23.44 -2.45
CA ARG A 245 -10.76 24.29 -1.28
C ARG A 245 -10.51 23.45 -0.03
N THR A 246 -11.37 22.46 0.20
CA THR A 246 -11.20 21.51 1.31
C THR A 246 -9.90 20.73 1.14
N TRP A 247 -9.59 20.31 -0.09
CA TRP A 247 -8.31 19.68 -0.41
C TRP A 247 -7.10 20.56 -0.09
N LEU A 248 -7.12 21.84 -0.45
CA LEU A 248 -6.05 22.79 -0.11
C LEU A 248 -5.86 22.89 1.41
N ALA A 249 -6.95 22.94 2.17
CA ALA A 249 -6.91 22.95 3.63
C ALA A 249 -6.35 21.63 4.21
N SER A 250 -6.71 20.48 3.63
CA SER A 250 -6.16 19.17 4.00
C SER A 250 -4.66 19.08 3.72
N VAL A 251 -4.20 19.56 2.56
CA VAL A 251 -2.76 19.60 2.23
C VAL A 251 -2.01 20.55 3.18
N ASP A 252 -2.59 21.69 3.55
CA ASP A 252 -2.01 22.58 4.56
C ASP A 252 -1.90 21.93 5.93
N ALA A 253 -2.94 21.20 6.35
CA ALA A 253 -2.92 20.44 7.59
C ALA A 253 -1.84 19.34 7.57
N LEU A 254 -1.67 18.64 6.46
CA LEU A 254 -0.61 17.64 6.27
C LEU A 254 0.79 18.26 6.33
N ILE A 255 1.01 19.40 5.65
CA ILE A 255 2.29 20.12 5.71
C ILE A 255 2.61 20.51 7.16
N ALA A 256 1.64 21.13 7.85
CA ALA A 256 1.81 21.54 9.24
C ALA A 256 2.07 20.34 10.17
N PHE A 257 1.35 19.24 9.97
CA PHE A 257 1.51 18.01 10.73
C PHE A 257 2.91 17.41 10.53
N VAL A 258 3.37 17.27 9.28
CA VAL A 258 4.71 16.75 8.98
C VAL A 258 5.78 17.66 9.56
N MET A 259 5.65 18.99 9.44
CA MET A 259 6.59 19.96 10.03
C MET A 259 6.71 19.84 11.55
N GLN A 260 5.65 19.41 12.24
CA GLN A 260 5.62 19.20 13.69
C GLN A 260 6.06 17.79 14.12
N SER A 261 6.28 16.88 13.17
CA SER A 261 6.79 15.54 13.45
C SER A 261 8.23 15.56 13.99
N LYS A 262 8.71 14.42 14.48
CA LYS A 262 10.07 14.31 15.05
C LYS A 262 11.18 14.53 14.03
N SER A 263 10.96 14.18 12.76
CA SER A 263 11.99 14.24 11.72
C SER A 263 11.39 14.68 10.38
N PRO A 264 10.91 15.95 10.29
CA PRO A 264 10.20 16.44 9.11
C PRO A 264 10.99 16.32 7.81
N GLN A 265 12.32 16.45 7.88
CA GLN A 265 13.22 16.40 6.72
C GLN A 265 13.39 14.99 6.15
N THR A 266 13.12 13.95 6.95
CA THR A 266 13.22 12.55 6.54
C THR A 266 11.87 11.91 6.30
N ALA A 267 10.77 12.64 6.54
CA ALA A 267 9.42 12.13 6.31
C ALA A 267 9.20 11.88 4.81
N LEU A 268 8.63 10.72 4.49
CA LEU A 268 8.35 10.31 3.12
C LEU A 268 6.84 10.16 2.89
N ILE A 269 6.38 10.46 1.68
CA ILE A 269 4.99 10.35 1.25
C ILE A 269 4.78 9.21 0.26
N ASN A 270 3.62 8.57 0.38
CA ASN A 270 3.20 7.44 -0.42
C ASN A 270 1.70 7.60 -0.73
N SER A 271 1.31 7.48 -2.00
CA SER A 271 -0.06 7.73 -2.47
C SER A 271 -0.77 6.42 -2.84
N GLY A 272 -2.07 6.47 -3.13
CA GLY A 272 -2.86 5.35 -3.60
C GLY A 272 -2.42 4.83 -4.97
N HIS A 273 -1.71 5.65 -5.76
CA HIS A 273 -1.19 5.30 -7.08
C HIS A 273 0.13 6.01 -7.32
N ARG A 274 0.97 5.43 -8.19
CA ARG A 274 2.17 6.01 -8.84
C ARG A 274 3.32 6.50 -7.94
N THR A 275 3.03 7.21 -6.86
CA THR A 275 3.96 7.96 -6.01
C THR A 275 4.23 7.20 -4.72
N ALA A 276 5.48 6.80 -4.48
CA ALA A 276 5.90 6.20 -3.23
C ALA A 276 7.34 6.58 -2.91
N VAL A 277 7.69 6.66 -1.63
CA VAL A 277 9.05 6.92 -1.14
C VAL A 277 9.61 8.26 -1.64
N ARG A 278 8.80 9.32 -1.54
CA ARG A 278 9.16 10.68 -1.99
C ARG A 278 9.25 11.63 -0.80
N PRO A 279 10.08 12.69 -0.81
CA PRO A 279 10.15 13.62 0.32
C PRO A 279 8.80 14.31 0.58
N ALA A 280 8.20 14.09 1.76
CA ALA A 280 6.81 14.43 2.01
C ALA A 280 6.52 15.93 1.88
N LEU A 281 7.32 16.77 2.55
CA LEU A 281 7.12 18.22 2.52
C LEU A 281 7.26 18.80 1.11
N GLU A 282 8.25 18.32 0.36
CA GLU A 282 8.52 18.80 -0.99
C GLU A 282 7.35 18.49 -1.94
N VAL A 283 6.86 17.24 -1.90
CA VAL A 283 5.73 16.82 -2.74
C VAL A 283 4.45 17.55 -2.35
N LEU A 284 4.12 17.65 -1.06
CA LEU A 284 2.92 18.36 -0.59
C LEU A 284 2.95 19.83 -1.03
N GLN A 285 4.08 20.52 -0.83
CA GLN A 285 4.23 21.94 -1.17
C GLN A 285 4.16 22.19 -2.68
N THR A 286 4.81 21.35 -3.48
CA THR A 286 4.84 21.53 -4.94
C THR A 286 3.52 21.12 -5.60
N ALA A 287 2.84 20.07 -5.13
CA ALA A 287 1.49 19.74 -5.55
C ALA A 287 0.49 20.86 -5.21
N LYS A 288 0.58 21.43 -3.99
CA LYS A 288 -0.21 22.61 -3.61
C LYS A 288 0.07 23.81 -4.52
N SER A 289 1.35 24.10 -4.80
CA SER A 289 1.74 25.19 -5.69
C SER A 289 1.14 25.02 -7.09
N PHE A 290 1.20 23.81 -7.65
CA PHE A 290 0.58 23.50 -8.94
C PHE A 290 -0.93 23.77 -8.91
N MET A 291 -1.65 23.29 -7.88
CA MET A 291 -3.09 23.55 -7.74
C MET A 291 -3.38 25.06 -7.67
N MET A 292 -2.56 25.83 -6.94
CA MET A 292 -2.69 27.28 -6.88
C MET A 292 -2.42 27.94 -8.24
N ASP A 293 -1.45 27.45 -9.02
CA ASP A 293 -1.17 27.97 -10.36
C ASP A 293 -2.34 27.71 -11.33
N VAL A 294 -3.03 26.57 -11.19
CA VAL A 294 -4.31 26.33 -11.88
C VAL A 294 -5.37 27.34 -11.45
N LEU A 295 -5.58 27.52 -10.13
CA LEU A 295 -6.60 28.45 -9.63
C LEU A 295 -6.33 29.90 -10.00
N LEU A 296 -5.07 30.33 -10.02
CA LEU A 296 -4.64 31.67 -10.42
C LEU A 296 -4.60 31.86 -11.95
N GLY A 297 -4.87 30.81 -12.73
CA GLY A 297 -4.91 30.87 -14.19
C GLY A 297 -3.54 30.94 -14.86
N LYS A 298 -2.46 30.61 -14.12
CA LYS A 298 -1.12 30.45 -14.70
C LYS A 298 -1.01 29.17 -15.51
N GLU A 299 -1.68 28.11 -15.06
CA GLU A 299 -1.86 26.88 -15.83
C GLU A 299 -3.19 26.91 -16.58
N GLY A 300 -3.11 26.90 -17.91
CA GLY A 300 -4.28 26.91 -18.80
C GLY A 300 -4.89 25.52 -18.97
N PRO A 301 -6.21 25.43 -19.25
CA PRO A 301 -6.87 24.15 -19.54
C PRO A 301 -6.31 23.57 -20.84
N ARG A 302 -5.86 22.32 -20.79
CA ARG A 302 -5.29 21.60 -21.93
C ARG A 302 -6.35 20.85 -22.73
N ASN A 303 -7.38 20.34 -22.04
CA ASN A 303 -8.43 19.54 -22.66
C ASN A 303 -9.75 19.68 -21.89
N ARG A 304 -10.87 19.39 -22.57
CA ARG A 304 -12.21 19.32 -21.98
C ARG A 304 -12.95 18.12 -22.53
N THR A 305 -13.55 17.31 -21.66
CA THR A 305 -14.35 16.15 -22.05
C THR A 305 -15.66 16.14 -21.29
N ARG A 306 -16.74 15.62 -21.90
CA ARG A 306 -18.02 15.46 -21.21
C ARG A 306 -18.11 14.06 -20.62
N ARG A 307 -18.30 13.95 -19.31
CA ARG A 307 -18.45 12.67 -18.60
C ARG A 307 -19.52 12.82 -17.52
N ARG A 308 -20.40 11.82 -17.40
CA ARG A 308 -21.45 11.76 -16.36
C ARG A 308 -22.28 13.05 -16.24
N GLY A 309 -22.63 13.65 -17.39
CA GLY A 309 -23.44 14.87 -17.43
C GLY A 309 -22.67 16.18 -17.18
N GLU A 310 -21.41 16.13 -16.76
CA GLU A 310 -20.57 17.29 -16.45
C GLU A 310 -19.41 17.45 -17.45
N VAL A 311 -18.87 18.67 -17.53
CA VAL A 311 -17.65 18.95 -18.30
C VAL A 311 -16.46 18.77 -17.37
N TYR A 312 -15.61 17.80 -17.68
CA TYR A 312 -14.31 17.62 -17.06
C TYR A 312 -13.27 18.44 -17.81
N VAL A 313 -12.33 19.01 -17.07
CA VAL A 313 -11.22 19.80 -17.58
C VAL A 313 -9.90 19.17 -17.12
N GLU A 314 -8.88 19.26 -17.98
CA GLU A 314 -7.53 18.80 -17.67
C GLU A 314 -6.55 19.97 -17.67
N TYR A 315 -5.68 20.00 -16.67
CA TYR A 315 -4.55 20.91 -16.56
C TYR A 315 -3.27 20.09 -16.39
N ALA A 316 -2.15 20.60 -16.88
CA ALA A 316 -0.86 19.94 -16.73
C ALA A 316 0.26 20.96 -16.67
N GLN A 317 1.12 20.82 -15.66
CA GLN A 317 2.33 21.60 -15.50
C GLN A 317 3.30 21.30 -16.64
N ASP A 318 4.04 22.30 -17.09
CA ASP A 318 5.17 22.08 -17.98
C ASP A 318 6.20 21.14 -17.30
N GLY A 319 6.60 20.08 -18.01
CA GLY A 319 7.41 18.99 -17.46
C GLY A 319 6.59 17.79 -16.94
N GLY A 320 5.28 17.92 -16.79
CA GLY A 320 4.37 16.79 -16.57
C GLY A 320 4.42 16.15 -15.18
N ARG A 321 5.11 16.76 -14.21
CA ARG A 321 5.18 16.26 -12.84
C ARG A 321 3.81 16.28 -12.16
N TYR A 322 3.04 17.35 -12.35
CA TYR A 322 1.68 17.45 -11.83
C TYR A 322 0.70 17.73 -12.95
N SER A 323 -0.45 17.07 -12.86
CA SER A 323 -1.60 17.34 -13.70
C SER A 323 -2.88 17.20 -12.86
N LEU A 324 -3.97 17.79 -13.33
CA LEU A 324 -5.27 17.79 -12.67
C LEU A 324 -6.33 17.34 -13.68
N ARG A 325 -7.24 16.48 -13.25
CA ARG A 325 -8.47 16.16 -13.97
C ARG A 325 -9.66 16.27 -13.03
N CYS A 326 -10.59 17.17 -13.29
CA CYS A 326 -11.75 17.38 -12.42
C CYS A 326 -12.94 17.94 -13.21
N PRO A 327 -14.16 17.91 -12.65
CA PRO A 327 -15.25 18.73 -13.14
C PRO A 327 -14.86 20.21 -13.17
N GLU A 328 -15.10 20.89 -14.29
CA GLU A 328 -14.75 22.30 -14.47
C GLU A 328 -15.44 23.20 -13.44
N ARG A 329 -16.62 22.80 -12.94
CA ARG A 329 -17.32 23.52 -11.87
C ARG A 329 -16.49 23.60 -10.58
N LEU A 330 -15.73 22.57 -10.22
CA LEU A 330 -14.93 22.57 -8.99
C LEU A 330 -13.84 23.64 -9.03
N VAL A 331 -13.25 23.87 -10.20
CA VAL A 331 -12.25 24.95 -10.39
C VAL A 331 -12.91 26.33 -10.27
N LYS A 332 -14.13 26.50 -10.81
CA LYS A 332 -14.89 27.76 -10.71
C LYS A 332 -15.27 28.05 -9.26
N GLU A 333 -15.87 27.06 -8.59
CA GLU A 333 -16.22 27.13 -7.16
C GLU A 333 -14.99 27.43 -6.28
N ALA A 334 -13.81 26.91 -6.65
CA ALA A 334 -12.55 27.16 -5.95
C ALA A 334 -11.90 28.52 -6.25
N ARG A 335 -12.38 29.25 -7.28
CA ARG A 335 -11.95 30.63 -7.58
C ARG A 335 -12.88 31.68 -6.98
N ASP A 336 -14.17 31.39 -6.88
CA ASP A 336 -15.18 32.36 -6.44
C ASP A 336 -14.96 32.79 -4.98
N PRO A 337 -14.78 34.08 -4.65
CA PRO A 337 -14.68 34.50 -3.26
C PRO A 337 -15.96 34.11 -2.50
N VAL A 338 -15.82 33.37 -1.39
CA VAL A 338 -16.93 32.99 -0.50
C VAL A 338 -17.50 34.22 0.19
#